data_AF-A0A849G7X7-F1
#
_entry.id   AF-A0A849G7X7-F1
#
_cell.length_a   1.000
_cell.length_b   1.000
_cell.length_c   1.000
_cell.angle_alpha   90.00
_cell.angle_beta   90.00
_cell.angle_gamma   90.00
#
_symmetry.space_group_name_H-M   'P 1'
#
loop_
_entity.id
_entity.type
_entity.pdbx_description
1 polymer ?
#
loop_
_entity_poly.entity_id
_entity_poly.type
_entity_poly.pdbx_seq_one_letter_code
_entity_poly.pdbx_strand_id
1 'polypeptide(L)'
;MRLRLVPEKTEWDFFRRVRLWLGISAVLIVLAFGSFLIQGLNYGIDFSGGTTIRLESSEDIDVGAYRDALNGLELGDVTITEVFDPSFAGQSVASITIQAQEGAE
;
A
#
# COMPACT_ATOMS: atom_id res chain seq x y z
N MET A 1 24.16 0.00 -48.57
CA MET A 1 22.74 0.26 -48.26
C MET A 1 22.60 0.36 -46.75
N ARG A 2 22.06 1.45 -46.20
CA ARG A 2 21.85 1.61 -44.75
C ARG A 2 20.43 1.14 -44.41
N LEU A 3 20.31 0.02 -43.71
CA LEU A 3 19.03 -0.46 -43.17
C LEU A 3 18.54 0.52 -42.10
N ARG A 4 17.28 0.96 -42.23
CA ARG A 4 16.61 1.81 -41.24
C ARG A 4 15.48 1.00 -40.62
N LEU A 5 15.59 0.75 -39.32
CA LEU A 5 14.65 -0.10 -38.56
C LEU A 5 13.43 0.67 -38.03
N VAL A 6 13.41 2.00 -38.16
CA VAL A 6 12.36 2.88 -37.61
C VAL A 6 12.03 3.98 -38.63
N PRO A 7 10.74 4.38 -38.78
CA PRO A 7 10.33 5.45 -39.69
C PRO A 7 10.94 6.81 -39.34
N GLU A 8 11.24 7.61 -40.36
CA GLU A 8 11.81 8.98 -40.23
C GLU A 8 10.85 10.01 -39.65
N LYS A 9 9.56 9.81 -39.89
CA LYS A 9 8.50 10.69 -39.43
C LYS A 9 7.40 9.83 -38.85
N THR A 10 7.06 10.13 -37.61
CA THR A 10 6.09 9.39 -36.81
C THR A 10 5.04 10.38 -36.38
N GLU A 11 3.92 10.42 -37.11
CA GLU A 11 2.79 11.32 -36.85
C GLU A 11 1.66 10.53 -36.19
N TRP A 12 1.65 10.49 -34.86
CA TRP A 12 0.55 9.88 -34.10
C TRP A 12 -0.42 10.96 -33.65
N ASP A 13 -1.67 10.83 -34.05
CA ASP A 13 -2.75 11.69 -33.58
C ASP A 13 -3.28 11.20 -32.23
N PHE A 14 -2.64 11.68 -31.17
CA PHE A 14 -3.06 11.44 -29.78
C PHE A 14 -4.38 12.14 -29.42
N PHE A 15 -4.78 13.15 -30.20
CA PHE A 15 -5.94 13.99 -29.89
C PHE A 15 -7.26 13.46 -30.46
N ARG A 16 -7.19 12.59 -31.47
CA ARG A 16 -8.35 11.99 -32.15
C ARG A 16 -9.42 11.42 -31.22
N ARG A 17 -9.03 10.91 -30.06
CA ARG A 17 -9.92 10.21 -29.09
C ARG A 17 -9.93 10.84 -27.70
N VAL A 18 -9.54 12.11 -27.56
CA VAL A 18 -9.44 12.78 -26.25
C VAL A 18 -10.74 12.71 -25.45
N ARG A 19 -11.90 12.92 -26.09
CA ARG A 19 -13.20 12.86 -25.40
C ARG A 19 -13.50 11.48 -24.81
N LEU A 20 -13.10 10.41 -25.51
CA LEU A 20 -13.26 9.03 -25.03
C LEU A 20 -12.39 8.80 -23.79
N TRP A 21 -11.11 9.16 -23.85
CA TRP A 21 -10.18 8.98 -22.75
C TRP A 21 -10.52 9.84 -21.53
N LEU A 22 -10.95 11.09 -21.74
CA LEU A 22 -11.46 11.93 -20.66
C LEU A 22 -12.71 11.34 -20.00
N GLY A 23 -13.63 10.77 -20.79
CA GLY A 23 -14.81 10.08 -20.27
C GLY A 23 -14.45 8.87 -19.41
N ILE A 24 -13.53 8.03 -19.89
CA ILE A 24 -13.02 6.88 -19.13
C ILE A 24 -12.39 7.34 -17.81
N SER A 25 -11.52 8.36 -17.85
CA SER A 25 -10.89 8.90 -16.64
C SER A 25 -11.92 9.44 -15.65
N ALA A 26 -12.93 10.17 -16.12
CA ALA A 26 -13.99 10.68 -15.26
C ALA A 26 -14.78 9.55 -14.57
N VAL A 27 -15.11 8.49 -15.31
CA VAL A 27 -15.77 7.30 -14.74
C VAL A 27 -14.89 6.63 -13.68
N LEU A 28 -13.60 6.43 -13.96
CA LEU A 28 -12.67 5.82 -13.00
C LEU A 28 -12.53 6.66 -11.73
N ILE A 29 -12.50 7.99 -11.84
CA ILE A 29 -12.47 8.90 -10.70
C ILE A 29 -13.74 8.73 -9.85
N VAL A 30 -14.92 8.72 -10.47
CA VAL A 30 -16.19 8.53 -9.74
C VAL A 30 -16.23 7.16 -9.06
N LEU A 31 -15.75 6.11 -9.72
CA LEU A 31 -15.67 4.77 -9.13
C LEU A 31 -14.72 4.75 -7.93
N ALA A 32 -13.56 5.41 -8.02
CA ALA A 32 -12.62 5.51 -6.90
C ALA A 32 -13.24 6.23 -5.69
N PHE A 33 -13.91 7.36 -5.92
CA PHE A 33 -14.65 8.06 -4.86
C PHE A 33 -15.76 7.20 -4.26
N GLY A 34 -16.53 6.51 -5.11
CA GLY A 34 -17.56 5.57 -4.65
C GLY A 34 -16.98 4.45 -3.78
N SER A 35 -15.81 3.91 -4.16
CA SER A 35 -15.09 2.89 -3.39
C SER A 35 -14.75 3.38 -1.98
N PHE A 36 -14.21 4.59 -1.85
CA PHE A 36 -13.87 5.17 -0.54
C PHE A 36 -15.10 5.35 0.37
N LEU A 37 -16.25 5.70 -0.20
CA LEU A 37 -17.48 5.88 0.59
C LEU A 37 -18.09 4.55 1.04
N ILE A 38 -17.94 3.47 0.27
CA ILE A 38 -18.55 2.16 0.56
C ILE A 38 -17.63 1.31 1.46
N GLN A 39 -16.33 1.27 1.15
CA GLN A 39 -15.37 0.43 1.86
C GLN A 39 -14.77 1.12 3.09
N GLY A 40 -14.92 2.45 3.19
CA GLY A 40 -14.21 3.25 4.18
C GLY A 40 -12.75 3.50 3.80
N LEU A 41 -12.05 4.19 4.69
CA LEU A 41 -10.62 4.47 4.55
C LEU A 41 -9.82 3.60 5.52
N ASN A 42 -8.67 3.09 5.06
CA ASN A 42 -7.69 2.45 5.94
C ASN A 42 -6.92 3.55 6.67
N TYR A 43 -7.41 3.93 7.85
CA TYR A 43 -6.80 4.98 8.67
C TYR A 43 -5.55 4.43 9.39
N GLY A 44 -4.42 5.12 9.22
CA GLY A 44 -3.22 4.84 10.00
C GLY A 44 -3.35 5.30 11.46
N ILE A 45 -2.35 4.96 12.28
CA ILE A 45 -2.28 5.32 13.71
C ILE A 45 -2.38 6.82 13.98
N ASP A 46 -1.91 7.66 13.05
CA ASP A 46 -1.96 9.11 13.19
C ASP A 46 -3.41 9.63 13.23
N PHE A 47 -4.37 8.84 12.72
CA PHE A 47 -5.79 9.18 12.67
C PHE A 47 -6.64 8.35 13.63
N SER A 48 -6.36 7.06 13.77
CA SER A 48 -7.11 6.14 14.64
C SER A 48 -6.60 6.09 16.08
N GLY A 49 -5.41 6.64 16.34
CA GLY A 49 -4.66 6.36 17.56
C GLY A 49 -4.18 4.91 17.63
N GLY A 50 -3.25 4.63 18.55
CA GLY A 50 -2.75 3.28 18.76
C GLY A 50 -1.29 3.25 19.19
N THR A 51 -0.70 2.06 19.13
CA THR A 51 0.69 1.82 19.50
C THR A 51 1.43 1.16 18.34
N THR A 52 2.61 1.70 18.01
CA THR A 52 3.54 1.06 17.08
C THR A 52 4.75 0.54 17.83
N ILE A 53 5.06 -0.73 17.64
CA ILE A 53 6.19 -1.43 18.21
C ILE A 53 7.14 -1.79 17.06
N ARG A 54 8.37 -1.28 17.13
CA ARG A 54 9.44 -1.67 16.21
C ARG A 54 10.26 -2.78 16.85
N LEU A 55 10.36 -3.90 16.17
CA LEU A 55 11.14 -5.06 16.57
C LEU A 55 12.32 -5.21 15.62
N GLU A 56 13.47 -5.53 16.18
CA GLU A 56 14.71 -5.77 15.46
C GLU A 56 15.20 -7.16 15.86
N SER A 57 15.39 -8.03 14.87
CA SER A 57 15.77 -9.43 15.05
C SER A 57 16.98 -9.75 14.19
N SER A 58 17.90 -10.54 14.73
CA SER A 58 18.99 -11.14 13.97
C SER A 58 18.57 -12.37 13.16
N GLU A 59 17.36 -12.87 13.40
CA GLU A 59 16.74 -13.98 12.68
C GLU A 59 15.58 -13.50 11.80
N ASP A 60 15.32 -14.22 10.71
CA ASP A 60 14.20 -13.94 9.79
C ASP A 60 12.86 -13.90 10.54
N ILE A 61 12.06 -12.88 10.25
CA ILE A 61 10.76 -12.66 10.88
C ILE A 61 9.66 -13.27 10.02
N ASP A 62 9.00 -14.33 10.51
CA ASP A 62 7.80 -14.89 9.87
C ASP A 62 6.56 -14.05 10.22
N VAL A 63 6.22 -13.10 9.36
CA VAL A 63 5.04 -12.24 9.53
C VAL A 63 3.73 -13.02 9.73
N GLY A 64 3.59 -14.21 9.14
CA GLY A 64 2.40 -15.04 9.26
C GLY A 64 2.22 -15.57 10.68
N ALA A 65 3.29 -16.16 11.25
CA ALA A 65 3.28 -16.67 12.61
C ALA A 65 2.98 -15.58 13.66
N TYR A 66 3.53 -14.38 13.47
CA TYR A 66 3.25 -13.25 14.37
C TYR A 66 1.80 -12.77 14.23
N ARG A 67 1.25 -12.74 13.02
CA ARG A 67 -0.16 -12.39 12.80
C ARG A 67 -1.09 -13.38 13.47
N ASP A 68 -0.83 -14.68 13.33
CA ASP A 68 -1.63 -15.73 13.94
C ASP A 68 -1.59 -15.67 15.47
N ALA A 69 -0.43 -15.38 16.06
CA ALA A 69 -0.29 -15.20 17.50
C ALA A 69 -1.05 -13.97 18.03
N LEU A 70 -1.09 -12.87 17.26
CA LEU A 70 -1.75 -11.63 17.67
C LEU A 70 -3.28 -11.64 17.43
N ASN A 71 -3.75 -12.42 16.45
CA ASN A 71 -5.19 -12.55 16.15
C ASN A 71 -6.01 -13.04 17.35
N GLY A 72 -5.42 -13.82 18.26
CA GLY A 72 -6.10 -14.33 19.46
C GLY A 72 -6.27 -13.31 20.60
N LEU A 73 -5.70 -12.11 20.48
CA LEU A 73 -5.68 -11.10 21.55
C LEU A 73 -6.77 -10.02 21.41
N GLU A 74 -7.65 -10.14 20.41
CA GLU A 74 -8.76 -9.19 20.14
C GLU A 74 -8.31 -7.72 20.03
N LEU A 75 -7.08 -7.50 19.55
CA LEU A 75 -6.39 -6.19 19.48
C LEU A 75 -6.93 -5.23 18.40
N GLY A 76 -8.04 -5.57 17.75
CA GLY A 76 -8.55 -4.82 16.59
C GLY A 76 -7.69 -5.07 15.34
N ASP A 77 -7.51 -4.03 14.51
CA ASP A 77 -6.71 -4.14 13.30
C ASP A 77 -5.21 -4.10 13.62
N VAL A 78 -4.49 -5.15 13.22
CA VAL A 78 -3.06 -5.32 13.45
C VAL A 78 -2.33 -5.36 12.12
N THR A 79 -1.53 -4.33 11.87
CA THR A 79 -0.70 -4.22 10.68
C THR A 79 0.75 -4.54 11.03
N ILE A 80 1.31 -5.56 10.37
CA ILE A 80 2.72 -5.94 10.49
C ILE A 80 3.40 -5.60 9.16
N THR A 81 4.42 -4.75 9.21
CA THR A 81 5.22 -4.35 8.05
C THR A 81 6.67 -4.69 8.28
N GLU A 82 7.27 -5.43 7.35
CA GLU A 82 8.71 -5.66 7.36
C GLU A 82 9.42 -4.45 6.74
N VAL A 83 10.42 -3.94 7.44
CA VAL A 83 11.26 -2.82 7.02
C VAL A 83 12.59 -3.40 6.57
N PHE A 84 12.75 -3.53 5.25
CA PHE A 84 14.04 -3.90 4.68
C PHE A 84 14.92 -2.65 4.56
N ASP A 85 15.95 -2.55 5.39
CA ASP A 85 16.94 -1.48 5.30
C ASP A 85 18.34 -2.06 5.00
N PRO A 86 18.93 -1.75 3.83
CA PRO A 86 20.23 -2.30 3.42
C PRO A 86 21.40 -1.84 4.28
N SER A 87 21.22 -0.83 5.14
CA SER A 87 22.24 -0.41 6.12
C SER A 87 22.28 -1.30 7.36
N PHE A 88 21.20 -2.05 7.62
CA PHE A 88 21.09 -3.04 8.69
C PHE A 88 21.51 -4.41 8.15
N ALA A 89 22.82 -4.58 7.94
CA ALA A 89 23.37 -5.83 7.40
C ALA A 89 23.05 -7.03 8.33
N GLY A 90 22.11 -7.87 7.91
CA GLY A 90 21.76 -9.13 8.59
C GLY A 90 20.77 -8.99 9.75
N GLN A 91 19.98 -7.92 9.80
CA GLN A 91 18.89 -7.77 10.78
C GLN A 91 17.57 -7.59 10.06
N SER A 92 16.57 -8.37 10.44
CA SER A 92 15.19 -8.20 10.02
C SER A 92 14.52 -7.23 10.98
N VAL A 93 13.92 -6.18 10.42
CA VAL A 93 13.17 -5.21 11.20
C VAL A 93 11.70 -5.35 10.85
N ALA A 94 10.84 -5.47 11.86
CA ALA A 94 9.40 -5.44 11.68
C ALA A 94 8.77 -4.33 12.52
N SER A 95 7.77 -3.66 11.94
CA SER A 95 6.92 -2.70 12.62
C SER A 95 5.55 -3.34 12.81
N ILE A 96 5.15 -3.54 14.06
CA ILE A 96 3.82 -4.01 14.44
C ILE A 96 3.03 -2.79 14.89
N THR A 97 1.89 -2.58 14.26
CA THR A 97 1.00 -1.46 14.53
C THR A 97 -0.33 -2.00 15.02
N ILE A 98 -0.75 -1.54 16.20
CA ILE A 98 -1.97 -1.96 16.88
C ILE A 98 -2.86 -0.74 17.06
N GLN A 99 -4.09 -0.80 16.57
CA GLN A 99 -5.07 0.27 16.72
C GLN A 99 -5.50 0.44 18.19
N ALA A 100 -5.87 1.66 18.59
CA ALA A 100 -6.47 1.89 19.90
C ALA A 100 -7.77 1.07 20.08
N GLN A 101 -7.88 0.33 21.18
CA GLN A 101 -9.09 -0.42 21.54
C GLN A 101 -10.10 0.52 22.21
N GLU A 102 -11.37 0.49 21.78
CA GLU A 102 -12.45 1.21 22.44
C GLU A 102 -12.70 0.61 23.84
N GLY A 103 -12.61 1.44 24.89
CA GLY A 103 -12.95 1.05 26.27
C GLY A 103 -11.79 0.80 27.23
N ALA A 104 -10.55 0.98 26.79
CA ALA A 104 -9.37 1.01 27.67
C ALA A 104 -9.07 2.47 28.10
N GLU A 105 -9.91 3.03 28.98
CA GLU A 105 -9.54 4.17 29.84
C GLU A 105 -9.06 3.67 31.21
#